data_AF-A0A7X8KNL0-F1
#
_entry.id   AF-A0A7X8KNL0-F1
#
_cell.length_a   1.000
_cell.length_b   1.000
_cell.length_c   1.000
_cell.angle_alpha   90.00
_cell.angle_beta   90.00
_cell.angle_gamma   90.00
#
_symmetry.space_group_name_H-M   'P 1'
#
loop_
_entity.id
_entity.type
_entity.pdbx_description
1 polymer ?
#
loop_
_entity_poly.entity_id
_entity_poly.type
_entity_poly.pdbx_seq_one_letter_code
_entity_poly.pdbx_strand_id
1 'polypeptide(L)'
;LPYMGEDLLPGIKKAVDLGILPVITTQCPEGGVDLSTYDVGQKTLKTGAVSALDMGFEAIVTKLMWLIPQMPVREAAKYLTVNLCDEVGSK
;
A
#
# COMPACT_ATOMS: atom_id res chain seq x y z
N LEU A 1 -3.45 5.12 -27.34
CA LEU A 1 -2.94 4.02 -26.48
C LEU A 1 -3.96 3.78 -25.38
N PRO A 2 -4.23 2.53 -25.00
CA PRO A 2 -5.34 2.17 -24.10
C PRO A 2 -5.29 2.82 -22.70
N TYR A 3 -4.15 3.41 -22.29
CA TYR A 3 -3.99 4.12 -21.02
C TYR A 3 -4.14 5.66 -21.13
N MET A 4 -4.36 6.17 -22.34
CA MET A 4 -4.33 7.62 -22.59
C MET A 4 -5.64 8.25 -22.09
N GLY A 5 -5.55 9.01 -20.99
CA GLY A 5 -6.70 9.60 -20.30
C GLY A 5 -7.16 8.82 -19.06
N GLU A 6 -6.52 7.72 -18.72
CA GLU A 6 -6.80 6.96 -17.50
C GLU A 6 -5.81 7.34 -16.40
N ASP A 7 -6.33 7.83 -15.27
CA ASP A 7 -5.54 8.16 -14.07
C ASP A 7 -6.23 7.61 -12.82
N LEU A 8 -5.54 6.73 -12.11
CA LEU A 8 -6.02 6.13 -10.87
C LEU A 8 -5.77 7.02 -9.65
N LEU A 9 -4.85 8.00 -9.73
CA LEU A 9 -4.48 8.85 -8.60
C LEU A 9 -5.67 9.61 -7.99
N PRO A 10 -6.61 10.18 -8.78
CA PRO A 10 -7.82 10.79 -8.23
C PRO A 10 -8.70 9.80 -7.47
N GLY A 11 -8.82 8.56 -7.96
CA GLY A 11 -9.58 7.50 -7.32
C GLY A 11 -8.94 7.05 -5.99
N ILE A 12 -7.62 6.87 -5.99
CA ILE A 12 -6.84 6.55 -4.78
C ILE A 12 -6.99 7.67 -3.75
N LYS A 13 -6.82 8.93 -4.16
CA LYS A 13 -7.00 10.08 -3.26
C LYS A 13 -8.41 10.11 -2.68
N LYS A 14 -9.45 9.89 -3.50
CA LYS A 14 -10.84 9.82 -3.03
C LYS A 14 -11.05 8.71 -2.00
N ALA A 15 -10.43 7.55 -2.19
CA ALA A 15 -10.49 6.46 -1.22
C ALA A 15 -9.87 6.86 0.13
N VAL A 16 -8.70 7.52 0.10
CA VAL A 16 -8.05 8.07 1.31
C VAL A 16 -8.94 9.11 1.99
N ASP A 17 -9.55 10.01 1.22
CA ASP A 17 -10.47 11.04 1.74
C ASP A 17 -11.72 10.42 2.41
N LEU A 18 -12.15 9.23 1.97
CA LEU A 18 -13.24 8.44 2.57
C LEU A 18 -12.81 7.57 3.75
N GLY A 19 -11.53 7.64 4.17
CA GLY A 19 -11.01 6.83 5.27
C GLY A 19 -10.71 5.38 4.91
N ILE A 20 -10.65 5.03 3.62
CA ILE A 20 -10.19 3.74 3.12
C ILE A 20 -8.66 3.81 3.00
N LEU A 21 -7.96 2.72 3.31
CA LEU A 21 -6.50 2.61 3.16
C LEU A 21 -6.15 1.90 1.84
N PRO A 22 -5.66 2.61 0.82
CA PRO A 22 -5.12 1.99 -0.36
C PRO A 22 -3.71 1.46 -0.05
N VAL A 23 -3.54 0.15 -0.21
CA VAL A 23 -2.25 -0.52 -0.11
C VAL A 23 -1.79 -0.90 -1.51
N ILE A 24 -0.57 -0.52 -1.85
CA ILE A 24 0.05 -0.81 -3.15
C ILE A 24 1.06 -1.93 -2.94
N THR A 25 0.96 -2.97 -3.77
CA THR A 25 1.89 -4.11 -3.79
C THR A 25 2.26 -4.47 -5.23
N THR A 26 3.11 -5.47 -5.41
CA THR A 26 3.51 -6.03 -6.69
C THR A 26 2.66 -7.26 -7.06
N GLN A 27 2.51 -7.51 -8.36
CA GLN A 27 1.92 -8.77 -8.87
C GLN A 27 2.96 -9.87 -9.01
N CYS A 28 4.25 -9.54 -8.88
CA CYS A 28 5.32 -10.52 -8.91
C CYS A 28 5.29 -11.36 -7.62
N PRO A 29 5.37 -12.69 -7.70
CA PRO A 29 5.42 -13.55 -6.52
C PRO A 29 6.67 -13.31 -5.65
N GLU A 30 7.76 -12.86 -6.28
CA GLU A 30 9.02 -12.54 -5.64
C GLU A 30 9.36 -11.05 -5.82
N GLY A 31 10.03 -10.50 -4.80
CA GLY A 31 10.41 -9.09 -4.74
C GLY A 31 9.35 -8.22 -4.07
N GLY A 32 9.61 -6.91 -4.07
CA GLY A 32 8.74 -5.93 -3.41
C GLY A 32 8.50 -4.70 -4.27
N VAL A 33 7.61 -3.84 -3.80
CA VAL A 33 7.32 -2.56 -4.42
C VAL A 33 8.16 -1.46 -3.77
N ASP A 34 8.86 -0.68 -4.61
CA ASP A 34 9.51 0.56 -4.22
C ASP A 34 8.88 1.73 -4.98
N LEU A 35 7.97 2.43 -4.30
CA LEU A 35 7.27 3.58 -4.87
C LEU A 35 8.13 4.85 -4.93
N SER A 36 9.33 4.86 -4.36
CA SER A 36 10.20 6.04 -4.37
C SER A 36 10.95 6.21 -5.70
N THR A 37 11.14 5.11 -6.45
CA THR A 37 11.99 5.06 -7.64
C THR A 37 11.48 5.89 -8.82
N TYR A 38 10.17 5.87 -9.09
CA TYR A 38 9.59 6.49 -10.29
C TYR A 38 8.55 7.54 -9.94
N ASP A 39 8.40 8.55 -10.81
CA ASP A 39 7.48 9.68 -10.62
C ASP A 39 6.03 9.25 -10.34
N VAL A 40 5.55 8.20 -11.02
CA VAL A 40 4.22 7.63 -10.77
C VAL A 40 4.10 7.08 -9.34
N GLY A 41 5.11 6.36 -8.85
CA GLY A 41 5.11 5.84 -7.47
C GLY A 41 5.14 6.97 -6.44
N GLN A 42 5.96 8.00 -6.66
CA GLN A 42 6.02 9.16 -5.77
C GLN A 42 4.69 9.92 -5.75
N LYS A 43 4.02 10.06 -6.90
CA LYS A 43 2.68 10.65 -6.99
C LYS A 43 1.65 9.82 -6.24
N THR A 44 1.71 8.50 -6.31
CA THR A 44 0.85 7.59 -5.53
C THR A 44 1.08 7.73 -4.03
N LEU A 45 2.33 7.86 -3.56
CA LEU A 45 2.61 8.12 -2.14
C LEU A 45 2.01 9.46 -1.68
N LYS A 46 2.05 10.50 -2.54
CA LYS A 46 1.46 11.82 -2.25
C LYS A 46 -0.06 11.79 -2.11
N THR A 47 -0.76 10.77 -2.62
CA THR A 47 -2.22 10.64 -2.40
C THR A 47 -2.56 10.10 -1.01
N GLY A 48 -1.57 9.59 -0.25
CA GLY A 48 -1.77 8.92 1.04
C GLY A 48 -1.92 7.40 0.95
N ALA A 49 -1.59 6.80 -0.20
CA ALA A 49 -1.48 5.35 -0.30
C ALA A 49 -0.22 4.83 0.41
N VAL A 50 -0.23 3.57 0.81
CA VAL A 50 0.86 2.93 1.55
C VAL A 50 1.51 1.84 0.69
N SER A 51 2.84 1.79 0.72
CA SER A 51 3.61 0.71 0.11
C SER A 51 3.59 -0.52 1.02
N ALA A 52 3.29 -1.70 0.46
CA ALA A 52 3.41 -2.97 1.15
C ALA A 52 4.86 -3.51 1.18
N LEU A 53 5.81 -2.77 0.60
CA LEU A 53 7.21 -3.18 0.50
C LEU A 53 7.33 -4.56 -0.19
N ASP A 54 8.03 -5.50 0.42
CA ASP A 54 8.25 -6.87 -0.04
C ASP A 54 7.33 -7.90 0.62
N MET A 55 6.25 -7.45 1.27
CA MET A 55 5.28 -8.34 1.89
C MET A 55 4.49 -9.11 0.82
N GLY A 56 4.38 -10.43 1.00
CA GLY A 56 3.52 -11.29 0.17
C GLY A 56 2.05 -10.91 0.30
N PHE A 57 1.26 -11.16 -0.76
CA PHE A 57 -0.16 -10.77 -0.81
C PHE A 57 -0.97 -11.33 0.35
N GLU A 58 -0.77 -12.61 0.67
CA GLU A 58 -1.43 -13.31 1.76
C GLU A 58 -1.09 -12.70 3.13
N ALA A 59 0.17 -12.29 3.33
CA ALA A 59 0.61 -11.62 4.54
C ALA A 59 -0.01 -10.22 4.66
N ILE A 60 -0.10 -9.45 3.57
CA ILE A 60 -0.76 -8.14 3.56
C ILE A 60 -2.22 -8.29 3.98
N VAL A 61 -2.96 -9.18 3.34
CA VAL A 61 -4.39 -9.38 3.61
C VAL A 61 -4.61 -9.82 5.06
N THR A 62 -3.84 -10.81 5.53
CA THR A 62 -3.95 -11.33 6.90
C THR A 62 -3.63 -10.26 7.93
N LYS A 63 -2.56 -9.48 7.71
CA LYS A 63 -2.15 -8.42 8.62
C LYS A 63 -3.16 -7.28 8.66
N LEU A 64 -3.76 -6.90 7.53
CA LEU A 64 -4.84 -5.91 7.49
C LEU A 64 -6.10 -6.40 8.23
N MET A 65 -6.50 -7.66 8.03
CA MET A 65 -7.62 -8.28 8.75
C MET A 65 -7.41 -8.24 10.27
N TRP A 66 -6.15 -8.36 10.71
CA TRP A 66 -5.79 -8.28 12.12
C TRP A 66 -5.69 -6.84 12.64
N LEU A 67 -5.11 -5.90 11.88
CA LEU A 67 -4.90 -4.51 12.31
C LEU A 67 -6.17 -3.66 12.33
N ILE A 68 -7.00 -3.74 11.28
CA ILE A 68 -8.20 -2.89 11.11
C ILE A 68 -9.17 -2.92 12.31
N PRO A 69 -9.48 -4.08 12.95
CA PRO A 69 -10.39 -4.08 14.10
C PRO A 69 -9.79 -3.49 15.38
N GLN A 70 -8.47 -3.31 15.45
CA GLN A 70 -7.78 -2.87 16.67
C GLN A 70 -7.56 -1.36 16.74
N MET A 71 -7.55 -0.66 15.60
CA MET A 71 -7.16 0.74 15.53
C MET A 71 -7.77 1.45 14.32
N PRO A 72 -7.83 2.80 14.31
CA PRO A 72 -8.23 3.56 13.13
C PRO A 72 -7.36 3.21 11.91
N VAL A 73 -7.96 3.24 10.73
CA VAL A 73 -7.30 2.88 9.46
C VAL A 73 -5.98 3.65 9.21
N ARG A 74 -5.92 4.93 9.60
CA ARG A 74 -4.70 5.75 9.50
C ARG A 74 -3.57 5.27 10.42
N GLU A 75 -3.91 4.63 11.53
CA GLU A 75 -2.95 4.04 12.45
C GLU A 75 -2.51 2.66 11.96
N ALA A 76 -3.44 1.85 11.45
CA ALA A 76 -3.15 0.56 10.83
C ALA A 76 -2.12 0.68 9.69
N ALA A 77 -2.18 1.76 8.91
CA ALA A 77 -1.20 2.11 7.89
C ALA A 77 0.26 2.12 8.41
N LYS A 78 0.49 2.62 9.62
CA LYS A 78 1.84 2.69 10.22
C LYS A 78 2.34 1.32 10.63
N TYR A 79 1.45 0.48 11.15
CA TYR A 79 1.78 -0.87 11.62
C TYR A 79 1.92 -1.86 10.47
N LEU A 80 1.35 -1.57 9.30
CA LEU A 80 1.52 -2.41 8.11
C LEU A 80 3.00 -2.58 7.74
N THR A 81 3.81 -1.53 7.87
CA THR A 81 5.25 -1.55 7.53
C THR A 81 6.17 -1.96 8.67
N VAL A 82 5.63 -2.25 9.87
CA VAL A 82 6.42 -2.75 11.01
C VAL A 82 6.55 -4.26 10.92
N ASN A 83 7.76 -4.81 10.88
CA ASN A 83 7.94 -6.27 10.92
C ASN A 83 7.47 -6.85 12.27
N LEU A 84 6.57 -7.84 12.24
CA LEU A 84 6.04 -8.52 13.44
C LEU A 84 6.45 -9.99 13.54
N CYS A 85 6.56 -10.68 12.40
CA CYS A 85 6.81 -12.11 12.27
C CYS A 85 7.55 -12.46 10.97
N ASP A 86 8.48 -11.61 10.55
CA ASP A 86 9.29 -11.71 9.33
C ASP A 86 8.48 -11.66 8.02
N GLU A 87 7.34 -10.98 8.06
CA GLU A 87 6.46 -10.80 6.90
C GLU A 87 6.88 -9.63 5.99
N VAL A 88 7.75 -8.74 6.47
CA VAL A 88 8.26 -7.60 5.71
C VAL A 88 9.74 -7.40 6.02
N GLY A 89 10.53 -7.22 4.97
CA GLY A 89 11.97 -7.03 5.06
C GLY A 89 12.37 -5.65 5.55
N SER A 90 13.51 -5.58 6.23
CA SER A 90 14.16 -4.33 6.60
C SER A 90 14.85 -3.73 5.36
N LYS A 91 14.23 -2.77 4.70
CA LYS A 91 14.95 -1.82 3.83
C LYS A 91 15.32 -0.57 4.60
#